data_AF-A0A3M4NW71-F1
#
_entry.id   AF-A0A3M4NW71-F1
#
_cell.length_a   1.000
_cell.length_b   1.000
_cell.length_c   1.000
_cell.angle_alpha   90.00
_cell.angle_beta   90.00
_cell.angle_gamma   90.00
#
_symmetry.space_group_name_H-M   'P 1'
#
loop_
_entity.id
_entity.type
_entity.pdbx_description
1 polymer ?
#
loop_
_entity_poly.entity_id
_entity_poly.type
_entity_poly.pdbx_seq_one_letter_code
_entity_poly.pdbx_strand_id
1 'polypeptide(L)'
;MSDEWKAPVSQSADEGVNGKEEAKSWKLLEKTLLASVQEQRRARRWGIFFKLLTFAFLFVAVVVPMLDFEGGTSRRSSHTALIDVQGVIADKESASAENIVTALQKAFEDEKTKGVILRINSPGGSPVQSGYVYDEIRRLRAAKPDIKVYAVITDLGASGAYYIASAADQIYADKASLVGSIGVTAAGFGFVGAMDKLGVDRRTYTSGEHKAFLDPFQPQKADETQFWQGVLDTTHRQFIASVKQGRGDRLKDKDHPELFSGLIWTGEQAVALGLVDGLGSASYVARDVIKEKDIVEYTVEESPFDRFSKKLGTSIAERIAMLVGFNGPSLR
;
A
#
# COMPACT_ATOMS: atom_id res chain seq x y z
N MET A 1 -63.45 -17.53 -14.94
CA MET A 1 -64.23 -18.56 -15.65
C MET A 1 -64.11 -19.83 -14.84
N SER A 2 -65.09 -20.07 -13.97
CA SER A 2 -65.19 -21.24 -13.12
C SER A 2 -65.97 -22.31 -13.88
N ASP A 3 -65.26 -23.26 -14.50
CA ASP A 3 -65.87 -24.45 -15.10
C ASP A 3 -66.20 -25.45 -13.97
N GLU A 4 -67.47 -25.45 -13.57
CA GLU A 4 -68.06 -26.53 -12.78
C GLU A 4 -68.26 -27.75 -13.67
N TRP A 5 -67.38 -28.75 -13.52
CA TRP A 5 -67.56 -30.05 -14.14
C TRP A 5 -68.64 -30.85 -13.39
N LYS A 6 -69.78 -31.09 -14.06
CA LYS A 6 -70.81 -32.05 -13.64
C LYS A 6 -70.50 -33.45 -14.17
N ALA A 7 -70.41 -34.43 -13.28
CA ALA A 7 -70.27 -35.84 -13.64
C ALA A 7 -71.62 -36.44 -14.12
N PRO A 8 -71.63 -37.36 -15.10
CA PRO A 8 -72.85 -37.94 -15.65
C PRO A 8 -73.41 -39.06 -14.75
N VAL A 9 -74.74 -39.16 -14.71
CA VAL A 9 -75.49 -40.22 -13.99
C VAL A 9 -76.12 -41.17 -15.00
N SER A 10 -75.75 -42.45 -14.94
CA SER A 10 -76.53 -43.66 -15.26
C SER A 10 -75.53 -44.82 -15.41
N GLN A 11 -75.77 -46.07 -15.07
CA GLN A 11 -76.86 -46.81 -14.44
C GLN A 11 -76.26 -48.21 -14.15
N SER A 12 -76.65 -48.78 -13.01
CA SER A 12 -76.72 -50.20 -12.65
C SER A 12 -75.91 -51.28 -13.42
N ALA A 13 -75.24 -52.08 -12.60
CA ALA A 13 -75.14 -53.55 -12.67
C ALA A 13 -74.01 -54.15 -13.51
N ASP A 14 -72.78 -54.00 -13.04
CA ASP A 14 -71.99 -55.08 -12.45
C ASP A 14 -70.91 -54.41 -11.57
N GLU A 15 -70.06 -55.13 -10.84
CA GLU A 15 -68.89 -54.60 -10.10
C GLU A 15 -69.06 -54.22 -8.61
N GLY A 16 -69.54 -55.16 -7.80
CA GLY A 16 -69.45 -55.07 -6.32
C GLY A 16 -68.02 -55.10 -5.75
N VAL A 17 -66.99 -55.34 -6.57
CA VAL A 17 -65.57 -55.38 -6.17
C VAL A 17 -64.78 -54.19 -6.75
N ASN A 18 -65.09 -53.74 -7.98
CA ASN A 18 -64.31 -52.72 -8.69
C ASN A 18 -64.52 -51.29 -8.15
N GLY A 19 -65.74 -50.90 -7.77
CA GLY A 19 -66.02 -49.54 -7.27
C GLY A 19 -65.35 -49.19 -5.92
N LYS A 20 -65.06 -50.18 -5.07
CA LYS A 20 -64.29 -49.99 -3.83
C LYS A 20 -62.79 -49.92 -4.10
N GLU A 21 -62.29 -50.60 -5.13
CA GLU A 21 -60.90 -50.53 -5.57
C GLU A 21 -60.62 -49.23 -6.31
N GLU A 22 -61.54 -48.77 -7.18
CA GLU A 22 -61.48 -47.46 -7.81
C GLU A 22 -61.53 -46.33 -6.77
N ALA A 23 -62.46 -46.36 -5.81
CA ALA A 23 -62.50 -45.30 -4.78
C ALA A 23 -61.22 -45.27 -3.90
N LYS A 24 -60.56 -46.43 -3.72
CA LYS A 24 -59.26 -46.50 -3.04
C LYS A 24 -58.12 -46.01 -3.94
N SER A 25 -58.13 -46.34 -5.23
CA SER A 25 -57.10 -45.91 -6.19
C SER A 25 -57.18 -44.40 -6.43
N TRP A 26 -58.38 -43.82 -6.52
CA TRP A 26 -58.62 -42.38 -6.57
C TRP A 26 -58.12 -41.66 -5.31
N LYS A 27 -58.39 -42.20 -4.12
CA LYS A 27 -57.86 -41.66 -2.86
C LYS A 27 -56.33 -41.78 -2.77
N LEU A 28 -55.74 -42.84 -3.32
CA LEU A 28 -54.29 -43.01 -3.37
C LEU A 28 -53.66 -42.02 -4.36
N LEU A 29 -54.26 -41.84 -5.55
CA LEU A 29 -53.86 -40.84 -6.55
C LEU A 29 -53.97 -39.42 -6.01
N GLU A 30 -55.06 -39.09 -5.32
CA GLU A 30 -55.23 -37.78 -4.69
C GLU A 30 -54.17 -37.57 -3.59
N LYS A 31 -53.92 -38.57 -2.75
CA LYS A 31 -52.87 -38.49 -1.72
C LYS A 31 -51.47 -38.38 -2.30
N THR A 32 -51.14 -39.09 -3.38
CA THR A 32 -49.82 -39.00 -4.02
C THR A 32 -49.65 -37.68 -4.77
N LEU A 33 -50.70 -37.17 -5.42
CA LEU A 33 -50.70 -35.83 -6.02
C LEU A 33 -50.54 -34.73 -4.96
N LEU A 34 -51.32 -34.77 -3.87
CA LEU A 34 -51.18 -33.80 -2.79
C LEU A 34 -49.83 -33.92 -2.07
N ALA A 35 -49.30 -35.13 -1.90
CA ALA A 35 -47.96 -35.35 -1.36
C ALA A 35 -46.87 -34.77 -2.27
N SER A 36 -46.97 -34.95 -3.60
CA SER A 36 -46.01 -34.37 -4.55
C SER A 36 -46.08 -32.84 -4.60
N VAL A 37 -47.28 -32.24 -4.46
CA VAL A 37 -47.44 -30.78 -4.33
C VAL A 37 -46.84 -30.27 -3.02
N GLN A 38 -47.02 -30.99 -1.91
CA GLN A 38 -46.39 -30.64 -0.64
C GLN A 38 -44.87 -30.75 -0.69
N GLU A 39 -44.34 -31.76 -1.38
CA GLU A 39 -42.90 -31.95 -1.61
C GLU A 39 -42.31 -30.84 -2.48
N GLN A 40 -42.98 -30.46 -3.57
CA GLN A 40 -42.56 -29.31 -4.39
C GLN A 40 -42.54 -27.99 -3.60
N ARG A 41 -43.53 -27.77 -2.73
CA ARG A 41 -43.56 -26.58 -1.85
C ARG A 41 -42.40 -26.60 -0.84
N ARG A 42 -42.10 -27.76 -0.24
CA ARG A 42 -40.95 -27.91 0.67
C ARG A 42 -39.63 -27.70 -0.06
N ALA A 43 -39.45 -28.31 -1.23
CA ALA A 43 -38.25 -28.14 -2.04
C ALA A 43 -38.03 -26.68 -2.46
N ARG A 44 -39.09 -25.95 -2.86
CA ARG A 44 -39.01 -24.51 -3.14
C ARG A 44 -38.64 -23.70 -1.90
N ARG A 45 -39.25 -23.99 -0.75
CA ARG A 45 -38.93 -23.32 0.52
C ARG A 45 -37.49 -23.56 0.96
N TRP A 46 -37.00 -24.79 0.84
CA TRP A 46 -35.60 -25.12 1.11
C TRP A 46 -34.64 -24.47 0.10
N GLY A 47 -35.00 -24.42 -1.18
CA GLY A 47 -34.23 -23.70 -2.19
C GLY A 47 -34.15 -22.19 -1.92
N ILE A 48 -35.27 -21.57 -1.51
CA ILE A 48 -35.29 -20.15 -1.08
C ILE A 48 -34.46 -19.95 0.18
N PHE A 49 -34.59 -20.84 1.17
CA PHE A 49 -33.82 -20.79 2.41
C PHE A 49 -32.31 -20.85 2.13
N PHE A 50 -31.84 -21.83 1.36
CA PHE A 50 -30.43 -21.93 1.02
C PHE A 50 -29.94 -20.75 0.17
N LYS A 51 -30.74 -20.22 -0.76
CA LYS A 51 -30.38 -19.01 -1.50
C LYS A 51 -30.25 -17.79 -0.57
N LEU A 52 -31.22 -17.58 0.33
CA LEU A 52 -31.16 -16.49 1.31
C LEU A 52 -29.99 -16.67 2.27
N LEU A 53 -29.68 -17.89 2.70
CA LEU A 53 -28.52 -18.20 3.51
C LEU A 53 -27.22 -17.87 2.76
N THR A 54 -27.10 -18.25 1.48
CA THR A 54 -25.93 -17.93 0.66
C THR A 54 -25.81 -16.43 0.43
N PHE A 55 -26.90 -15.72 0.14
CA PHE A 55 -26.87 -14.25 0.00
C PHE A 55 -26.54 -13.56 1.33
N ALA A 56 -27.06 -14.03 2.46
CA ALA A 56 -26.72 -13.53 3.78
C ALA A 56 -25.25 -13.81 4.12
N PHE A 57 -24.74 -14.99 3.80
CA PHE A 57 -23.34 -15.34 3.97
C PHE A 57 -22.43 -14.47 3.10
N LEU A 58 -22.76 -14.27 1.82
CA LEU A 58 -22.02 -13.38 0.93
C LEU A 58 -22.11 -11.93 1.38
N PHE A 59 -23.28 -11.48 1.84
CA PHE A 59 -23.46 -10.15 2.41
C PHE A 59 -22.57 -9.96 3.64
N VAL A 60 -22.55 -10.91 4.58
CA VAL A 60 -21.65 -10.89 5.74
C VAL A 60 -20.19 -10.94 5.30
N ALA A 61 -19.83 -11.80 4.36
CA ALA A 61 -18.45 -11.96 3.87
C ALA A 61 -17.92 -10.72 3.12
N VAL A 62 -18.80 -9.89 2.54
CA VAL A 62 -18.42 -8.64 1.86
C VAL A 62 -18.54 -7.43 2.78
N VAL A 63 -19.60 -7.37 3.58
CA VAL A 63 -19.92 -6.20 4.42
C VAL A 63 -19.16 -6.23 5.74
N VAL A 64 -18.89 -7.38 6.36
CA VAL A 64 -18.11 -7.42 7.61
C VAL A 64 -16.66 -6.99 7.43
N PRO A 65 -15.97 -7.31 6.31
CA PRO A 65 -14.66 -6.73 6.02
C PRO A 65 -14.69 -5.26 5.56
N MET A 66 -15.85 -4.76 5.11
CA MET A 66 -16.00 -3.39 4.55
C MET A 66 -16.50 -2.39 5.59
N LEU A 67 -17.32 -2.84 6.53
CA LEU A 67 -17.47 -2.17 7.81
C LEU A 67 -16.10 -2.33 8.47
N ASP A 68 -15.33 -1.26 8.56
CA ASP A 68 -14.25 -1.17 9.53
C ASP A 68 -14.88 -1.56 10.88
N PHE A 69 -14.76 -2.83 11.24
CA PHE A 69 -14.71 -3.22 12.63
C PHE A 69 -13.42 -2.54 13.09
N GLU A 70 -13.54 -1.26 13.43
CA GLU A 70 -12.80 -0.64 14.51
C GLU A 70 -12.99 -1.57 15.70
N GLY A 71 -12.15 -2.61 15.71
CA GLY A 71 -12.21 -3.70 16.64
C GLY A 71 -12.04 -3.07 18.00
N GLY A 72 -13.14 -3.05 18.75
CA GLY A 72 -13.17 -2.83 20.17
C GLY A 72 -12.45 -1.56 20.62
N THR A 73 -13.26 -0.64 21.13
CA THR A 73 -12.90 0.27 22.22
C THR A 73 -12.48 -0.49 23.50
N SER A 74 -11.56 -1.45 23.40
CA SER A 74 -10.64 -1.72 24.48
C SER A 74 -9.86 -0.43 24.66
N ARG A 75 -9.95 0.18 25.85
CA ARG A 75 -9.03 1.24 26.26
C ARG A 75 -7.63 0.83 25.83
N ARG A 76 -7.09 1.40 24.74
CA ARG A 76 -5.71 1.12 24.37
C ARG A 76 -4.86 1.56 25.55
N SER A 77 -4.12 0.60 26.11
CA SER A 77 -3.03 0.89 27.03
C SER A 77 -2.07 1.86 26.33
N SER A 78 -1.15 2.45 27.10
CA SER A 78 -0.03 3.14 26.47
C SER A 78 0.64 2.24 25.44
N HIS A 79 1.07 2.83 24.33
CA HIS A 79 1.67 2.07 23.23
C HIS A 79 2.78 2.85 22.54
N THR A 80 3.61 2.12 21.79
CA THR A 80 4.54 2.65 20.81
C THR A 80 3.84 2.68 19.45
N ALA A 81 3.73 3.85 18.83
CA ALA A 81 3.19 3.97 17.49
C ALA A 81 4.24 3.55 16.46
N LEU A 82 3.91 2.68 15.52
CA LEU A 82 4.79 2.26 14.44
C LEU A 82 4.22 2.67 13.09
N ILE A 83 5.06 3.29 12.26
CA ILE A 83 4.74 3.73 10.90
C ILE A 83 5.76 3.12 9.96
N ASP A 84 5.29 2.34 8.99
CA ASP A 84 6.15 1.76 7.95
C ASP A 84 6.38 2.72 6.79
N VAL A 85 7.64 2.83 6.38
CA VAL A 85 8.07 3.51 5.15
C VAL A 85 8.71 2.48 4.24
N GLN A 86 7.91 1.91 3.34
CA GLN A 86 8.33 0.83 2.45
C GLN A 86 8.34 1.27 0.99
N GLY A 87 9.45 1.01 0.30
CA GLY A 87 9.59 1.28 -1.13
C GLY A 87 9.97 2.72 -1.46
N VAL A 88 9.72 3.15 -2.69
CA VAL A 88 10.15 4.47 -3.19
C VAL A 88 9.30 5.58 -2.57
N ILE A 89 9.96 6.63 -2.08
CA ILE A 89 9.29 7.82 -1.55
C ILE A 89 8.92 8.72 -2.73
N ALA A 90 7.68 8.65 -3.19
CA ALA A 90 7.19 9.46 -4.30
C ALA A 90 5.70 9.78 -4.15
N ASP A 91 5.22 10.73 -4.95
CA ASP A 91 3.79 11.06 -5.00
C ASP A 91 2.97 9.82 -5.43
N LYS A 92 1.84 9.59 -4.76
CA LYS A 92 0.92 8.46 -4.99
C LYS A 92 1.49 7.06 -4.76
N GLU A 93 2.72 6.95 -4.24
CA GLU A 93 3.26 5.68 -3.75
C GLU A 93 2.81 5.41 -2.31
N SER A 94 2.95 4.16 -1.86
CA SER A 94 2.64 3.80 -0.47
C SER A 94 3.46 4.63 0.53
N ALA A 95 4.74 4.88 0.24
CA ALA A 95 5.64 5.74 1.01
C ALA A 95 5.58 7.23 0.58
N SER A 96 4.43 7.72 0.15
CA SER A 96 4.22 9.14 -0.14
C SER A 96 4.25 9.99 1.13
N ALA A 97 4.60 11.27 0.98
CA ALA A 97 4.56 12.24 2.06
C ALA A 97 3.15 12.38 2.63
N GLU A 98 2.11 12.33 1.81
CA GLU A 98 0.72 12.38 2.27
C GLU A 98 0.42 11.27 3.28
N ASN A 99 0.75 10.02 2.93
CA ASN A 99 0.53 8.87 3.81
C ASN A 99 1.36 8.95 5.09
N ILE A 100 2.66 9.24 4.96
CA ILE A 100 3.59 9.27 6.10
C ILE A 100 3.24 10.43 7.04
N VAL A 101 2.97 11.63 6.52
CA VAL A 101 2.56 12.79 7.32
C VAL A 101 1.24 12.53 8.02
N THR A 102 0.26 11.96 7.33
CA THR A 102 -1.04 11.61 7.94
C THR A 102 -0.86 10.60 9.08
N ALA A 103 -0.04 9.57 8.88
CA ALA A 103 0.28 8.58 9.92
C ALA A 103 0.97 9.24 11.12
N LEU A 104 1.94 10.11 10.87
CA LEU A 104 2.66 10.86 11.92
C LEU A 104 1.69 11.74 12.71
N GLN A 105 0.83 12.49 12.05
CA GLN A 105 -0.16 13.35 12.71
C GLN A 105 -1.08 12.54 13.62
N LYS A 106 -1.65 11.43 13.12
CA LYS A 106 -2.49 10.53 13.92
C LYS A 106 -1.75 9.96 15.13
N ALA A 107 -0.50 9.53 14.94
CA ALA A 107 0.32 8.99 16.03
C ALA A 107 0.61 10.04 17.11
N PHE A 108 0.87 11.28 16.71
CA PHE A 108 1.11 12.40 17.64
C PHE A 108 -0.17 12.92 18.29
N GLU A 109 -1.32 12.82 17.64
CA GLU A 109 -2.63 13.21 18.21
C GLU A 109 -3.11 12.26 19.31
N ASP A 110 -2.75 10.98 19.24
CA ASP A 110 -3.14 9.98 20.23
C ASP A 110 -2.40 10.16 21.58
N GLU A 111 -3.16 10.46 22.63
CA GLU A 111 -2.66 10.66 24.00
C GLU A 111 -2.04 9.40 24.63
N LYS A 112 -2.28 8.21 24.06
CA LYS A 112 -1.70 6.95 24.54
C LYS A 112 -0.32 6.66 23.94
N THR A 113 0.07 7.35 22.88
CA THR A 113 1.40 7.21 22.25
C THR A 113 2.50 7.64 23.21
N LYS A 114 3.45 6.73 23.49
CA LYS A 114 4.66 6.99 24.30
C LYS A 114 5.89 7.30 23.48
N GLY A 115 5.88 6.91 22.21
CA GLY A 115 6.92 7.20 21.24
C GLY A 115 6.48 6.73 19.86
N VAL A 116 7.13 7.27 18.84
CA VAL A 116 6.86 6.93 17.44
C VAL A 116 8.08 6.26 16.86
N ILE A 117 7.90 5.08 16.26
CA ILE A 117 8.91 4.40 15.45
C ILE A 117 8.55 4.58 13.99
N LEU A 118 9.46 5.18 13.23
CA LEU A 118 9.43 5.19 11.77
C LEU A 118 10.30 4.01 11.29
N ARG A 119 9.67 2.90 10.90
CA ARG A 119 10.37 1.70 10.43
C ARG A 119 10.59 1.82 8.92
N ILE A 120 11.85 1.91 8.51
CA ILE A 120 12.23 2.33 7.16
C ILE A 120 12.86 1.17 6.40
N ASN A 121 12.27 0.84 5.25
CA ASN A 121 12.86 -0.01 4.22
C ASN A 121 12.67 0.64 2.83
N SER A 122 13.54 1.58 2.50
CA SER A 122 13.38 2.43 1.33
C SER A 122 14.72 2.85 0.69
N PRO A 123 14.82 2.81 -0.65
CA PRO A 123 15.96 3.36 -1.39
C PRO A 123 15.96 4.89 -1.45
N GLY A 124 14.95 5.55 -0.88
CA GLY A 124 14.70 6.98 -1.03
C GLY A 124 13.73 7.28 -2.18
N GLY A 125 13.91 8.44 -2.82
CA GLY A 125 13.02 8.89 -3.88
C GLY A 125 13.04 10.40 -4.06
N SER A 126 11.86 11.00 -4.20
CA SER A 126 11.68 12.42 -4.45
C SER A 126 12.25 13.30 -3.32
N PRO A 127 13.14 14.27 -3.64
CA PRO A 127 13.62 15.25 -2.67
C PRO A 127 12.50 16.07 -2.04
N VAL A 128 11.44 16.38 -2.80
CA VAL A 128 10.30 17.17 -2.33
C VAL A 128 9.47 16.39 -1.31
N GLN A 129 9.13 15.14 -1.63
CA GLN A 129 8.35 14.28 -0.73
C GLN A 129 9.13 14.01 0.57
N SER A 130 10.44 13.77 0.46
CA SER A 130 11.33 13.60 1.62
C SER A 130 11.40 14.88 2.47
N GLY A 131 11.46 16.06 1.83
CA GLY A 131 11.45 17.35 2.52
C GLY A 131 10.17 17.58 3.32
N TYR A 132 9.00 17.31 2.75
CA TYR A 132 7.72 17.45 3.45
C TYR A 132 7.64 16.57 4.71
N VAL A 133 8.09 15.32 4.62
CA VAL A 133 8.12 14.42 5.77
C VAL A 133 9.14 14.90 6.80
N TYR A 134 10.34 15.31 6.38
CA TYR A 134 11.37 15.83 7.28
C TYR A 134 10.87 17.03 8.08
N ASP A 135 10.29 18.02 7.41
CA ASP A 135 9.78 19.24 8.03
C ASP A 135 8.65 18.94 9.02
N GLU A 136 7.75 18.01 8.67
CA GLU A 136 6.66 17.62 9.55
C GLU A 136 7.15 16.88 10.79
N ILE A 137 8.09 15.94 10.67
CA ILE A 137 8.70 15.27 11.83
C ILE A 137 9.28 16.32 12.78
N ARG A 138 10.00 17.32 12.25
CA ARG A 138 10.57 18.39 13.07
C ARG A 138 9.49 19.25 13.73
N ARG A 139 8.44 19.62 13.00
CA ARG A 139 7.33 20.41 13.52
C ARG A 139 6.61 19.67 14.65
N LEU A 140 6.29 18.40 14.47
CA LEU A 140 5.61 17.57 15.46
C LEU A 140 6.45 17.35 16.72
N ARG A 141 7.76 17.06 16.57
CA ARG A 141 8.71 16.96 17.69
C ARG A 141 8.80 18.26 18.48
N ALA A 142 8.80 19.41 17.79
CA ALA A 142 8.82 20.71 18.45
C ALA A 142 7.48 21.01 19.18
N ALA A 143 6.35 20.61 18.59
CA ALA A 143 5.02 20.84 19.16
C ALA A 143 4.71 19.91 20.35
N LYS A 144 5.18 18.66 20.34
CA LYS A 144 5.00 17.67 21.40
C LYS A 144 6.34 17.05 21.81
N PRO A 145 7.20 17.78 22.55
CA PRO A 145 8.55 17.34 22.87
C PRO A 145 8.62 16.08 23.74
N ASP A 146 7.53 15.72 24.41
CA ASP A 146 7.40 14.49 25.21
C ASP A 146 7.27 13.22 24.36
N ILE A 147 6.82 13.34 23.10
CA ILE A 147 6.74 12.23 22.16
C ILE A 147 7.98 12.24 21.27
N LYS A 148 8.85 11.26 21.48
CA LYS A 148 10.09 11.09 20.69
C LYS A 148 9.85 10.27 19.43
N VAL A 149 10.55 10.62 18.36
CA VAL A 149 10.54 9.89 17.09
C VAL A 149 11.85 9.12 16.93
N TYR A 150 11.74 7.84 16.64
CA TYR A 150 12.86 6.94 16.43
C TYR A 150 12.79 6.40 15.00
N ALA A 151 13.80 6.66 14.18
CA ALA A 151 13.93 5.99 12.89
C ALA A 151 14.58 4.63 13.12
N VAL A 152 14.01 3.57 12.57
CA VAL A 152 14.58 2.23 12.59
C VAL A 152 14.71 1.73 11.17
N ILE A 153 15.93 1.72 10.67
CA ILE A 153 16.24 1.26 9.32
C ILE A 153 16.37 -0.26 9.35
N THR A 154 15.58 -0.95 8.54
CA THR A 154 15.66 -2.41 8.39
C THR A 154 16.71 -2.76 7.34
N ASP A 155 16.34 -3.12 6.12
CA ASP A 155 17.33 -3.53 5.12
C ASP A 155 18.01 -2.31 4.49
N LEU A 156 17.24 -1.27 4.18
CA LEU A 156 17.69 -0.12 3.43
C LEU A 156 17.08 1.19 3.94
N GLY A 157 17.91 2.18 4.20
CA GLY A 157 17.52 3.54 4.55
C GLY A 157 18.48 4.52 3.91
N ALA A 158 18.36 4.65 2.59
CA ALA A 158 19.29 5.39 1.74
C ALA A 158 18.63 6.62 1.09
N SER A 159 19.44 7.62 0.72
CA SER A 159 19.00 8.82 0.00
C SER A 159 17.82 9.51 0.69
N GLY A 160 16.70 9.78 0.00
CA GLY A 160 15.50 10.38 0.59
C GLY A 160 14.99 9.69 1.87
N ALA A 161 15.22 8.39 2.03
CA ALA A 161 14.85 7.67 3.25
C ALA A 161 15.78 8.03 4.43
N TYR A 162 17.07 8.21 4.17
CA TYR A 162 18.00 8.73 5.17
C TYR A 162 17.74 10.22 5.47
N TYR A 163 17.26 10.98 4.47
CA TYR A 163 16.80 12.36 4.66
C TYR A 163 15.74 12.40 5.75
N ILE A 164 14.64 11.65 5.61
CA ILE A 164 13.56 11.65 6.62
C ILE A 164 14.04 11.08 7.97
N ALA A 165 14.88 10.04 7.95
CA ALA A 165 15.43 9.44 9.17
C ALA A 165 16.26 10.46 9.97
N SER A 166 16.98 11.36 9.30
CA SER A 166 17.77 12.40 9.95
C SER A 166 16.92 13.40 10.74
N ALA A 167 15.61 13.49 10.50
CA ALA A 167 14.69 14.30 11.29
C ALA A 167 14.33 13.69 12.65
N ALA A 168 14.63 12.41 12.91
CA ALA A 168 14.27 11.71 14.14
C ALA A 168 15.11 12.17 15.35
N ASP A 169 14.68 11.84 16.57
CA ASP A 169 15.48 12.01 17.78
C ASP A 169 16.68 11.06 17.78
N GLN A 170 16.44 9.80 17.39
CA GLN A 170 17.46 8.76 17.26
C GLN A 170 17.19 7.88 16.05
N ILE A 171 18.26 7.30 15.51
CA ILE A 171 18.26 6.39 14.36
C ILE A 171 18.92 5.08 14.80
N TYR A 172 18.24 3.97 14.57
CA TYR A 172 18.75 2.62 14.79
C TYR A 172 18.78 1.85 13.48
N ALA A 173 19.69 0.89 13.37
CA ALA A 173 19.80 0.01 12.21
C ALA A 173 20.25 -1.40 12.63
N ASP A 174 20.06 -2.41 11.79
CA ASP A 174 20.80 -3.67 11.91
C ASP A 174 22.27 -3.48 11.48
N LYS A 175 23.16 -4.37 11.91
CA LYS A 175 24.58 -4.37 11.49
C LYS A 175 24.74 -4.36 9.98
N ALA A 176 23.90 -5.13 9.28
CA ALA A 176 23.96 -5.31 7.83
C ALA A 176 23.05 -4.35 7.05
N SER A 177 22.25 -3.51 7.73
CA SER A 177 21.44 -2.47 7.07
C SER A 177 22.31 -1.57 6.21
N LEU A 178 21.78 -1.11 5.09
CA LEU A 178 22.45 -0.13 4.24
C LEU A 178 21.85 1.25 4.48
N VAL A 179 22.69 2.20 4.87
CA VAL A 179 22.30 3.59 5.17
C VAL A 179 23.16 4.59 4.42
N GLY A 180 22.79 5.88 4.49
CA GLY A 180 23.52 6.95 3.83
C GLY A 180 22.99 7.19 2.43
N SER A 181 23.85 7.09 1.40
CA SER A 181 23.55 7.58 0.05
C SER A 181 23.11 9.04 0.07
N ILE A 182 23.83 9.86 0.84
CA ILE A 182 23.54 11.29 0.96
C ILE A 182 24.07 11.96 -0.31
N GLY A 183 23.17 12.22 -1.23
CA GLY A 183 23.46 12.74 -2.55
C GLY A 183 22.19 12.87 -3.38
N VAL A 184 22.30 13.54 -4.53
CA VAL A 184 21.20 13.76 -5.47
C VAL A 184 21.70 13.39 -6.85
N THR A 185 20.89 12.63 -7.59
CA THR A 185 21.20 12.22 -8.96
C THR A 185 20.02 12.51 -9.88
N ALA A 186 20.34 12.79 -11.14
CA ALA A 186 19.40 12.80 -12.24
C ALA A 186 20.04 12.02 -13.38
N ALA A 187 19.34 10.99 -13.87
CA ALA A 187 19.83 10.11 -14.91
C ALA A 187 18.88 10.10 -16.11
N GLY A 188 19.44 9.93 -17.29
CA GLY A 188 18.72 9.82 -18.55
C GLY A 188 19.62 9.23 -19.63
N PHE A 189 19.03 8.88 -20.78
CA PHE A 189 19.75 8.35 -21.93
C PHE A 189 19.88 9.39 -23.04
N GLY A 190 20.90 9.24 -23.89
CA GLY A 190 21.04 9.98 -25.13
C GLY A 190 20.95 9.04 -26.33
N PHE A 191 20.16 9.40 -27.35
CA PHE A 191 19.88 8.58 -28.53
C PHE A 191 20.36 9.22 -29.85
N VAL A 192 21.09 10.33 -29.80
CA VAL A 192 21.57 11.07 -30.98
C VAL A 192 22.27 10.15 -31.99
N GLY A 193 23.27 9.38 -31.54
CA GLY A 193 24.00 8.47 -32.43
C GLY A 193 23.18 7.26 -32.91
N ALA A 194 22.11 6.89 -32.21
CA ALA A 194 21.20 5.83 -32.68
C ALA A 194 20.28 6.35 -33.78
N MET A 195 19.76 7.57 -33.63
CA MET A 195 18.91 8.23 -34.62
C MET A 195 19.64 8.43 -35.96
N ASP A 196 20.89 8.89 -35.90
CA ASP A 196 21.76 9.08 -37.08
C ASP A 196 21.95 7.76 -37.86
N LYS A 197 22.29 6.67 -37.15
CA LYS A 197 22.47 5.34 -37.76
C LYS A 197 21.20 4.76 -38.38
N LEU A 198 20.04 5.11 -37.82
CA LEU A 198 18.73 4.63 -38.30
C LEU A 198 18.13 5.55 -39.37
N GLY A 199 18.79 6.66 -39.71
CA GLY A 199 18.28 7.64 -40.66
C GLY A 199 17.01 8.36 -40.16
N VAL A 200 16.86 8.53 -38.85
CA VAL A 200 15.69 9.19 -38.25
C VAL A 200 16.03 10.65 -37.95
N ASP A 201 15.31 11.56 -38.62
CA ASP A 201 15.43 13.00 -38.37
C ASP A 201 14.45 13.46 -37.28
N ARG A 202 14.97 14.20 -36.31
CA ARG A 202 14.15 14.84 -35.30
C ARG A 202 13.97 16.33 -35.58
N ARG A 203 12.70 16.76 -35.70
CA ARG A 203 12.30 18.16 -35.92
C ARG A 203 11.59 18.69 -34.68
N THR A 204 12.27 19.55 -33.93
CA THR A 204 11.74 20.14 -32.68
C THR A 204 11.65 21.65 -32.83
N TYR A 205 10.47 22.21 -32.52
CA TYR A 205 10.21 23.66 -32.56
C TYR A 205 9.78 24.09 -31.16
N THR A 206 10.42 25.14 -30.62
CA THR A 206 10.15 25.61 -29.26
C THR A 206 9.95 27.11 -29.21
N SER A 207 9.15 27.58 -28.24
CA SER A 207 8.93 29.00 -27.96
C SER A 207 9.94 29.60 -26.96
N GLY A 208 10.99 28.85 -26.60
CA GLY A 208 12.03 29.29 -25.67
C GLY A 208 13.33 28.52 -25.85
N GLU A 209 14.44 29.21 -25.58
CA GLU A 209 15.82 28.76 -25.87
C GLU A 209 16.16 27.39 -25.25
N HIS A 210 15.78 27.19 -23.98
CA HIS A 210 16.04 25.95 -23.23
C HIS A 210 14.80 25.07 -23.12
N LYS A 211 13.74 25.28 -23.91
CA LYS A 211 12.48 24.52 -23.73
C LYS A 211 12.53 23.09 -24.27
N ALA A 212 13.61 22.74 -24.97
CA ALA A 212 13.98 21.36 -25.34
C ALA A 212 15.13 20.81 -24.47
N PHE A 213 15.48 21.48 -23.37
CA PHE A 213 16.46 20.98 -22.41
C PHE A 213 16.02 19.60 -21.85
N LEU A 214 16.99 18.71 -21.59
CA LEU A 214 16.83 17.30 -21.19
C LEU A 214 16.22 16.37 -22.22
N ASP A 215 15.98 16.82 -23.45
CA ASP A 215 15.45 15.92 -24.44
C ASP A 215 16.54 14.96 -24.96
N PRO A 216 16.29 13.65 -24.93
CA PRO A 216 17.32 12.62 -25.08
C PRO A 216 17.78 12.46 -26.54
N PHE A 217 17.15 13.15 -27.49
CA PHE A 217 17.46 13.06 -28.90
C PHE A 217 18.22 14.29 -29.42
N GLN A 218 18.62 15.22 -28.54
CA GLN A 218 19.53 16.31 -28.87
C GLN A 218 20.91 16.07 -28.23
N PRO A 219 21.99 16.59 -28.83
CA PRO A 219 23.27 16.67 -28.15
C PRO A 219 23.17 17.49 -26.87
N GLN A 220 23.94 17.13 -25.85
CA GLN A 220 24.06 17.94 -24.64
C GLN A 220 24.72 19.30 -24.97
N LYS A 221 24.18 20.38 -24.39
CA LYS A 221 24.81 21.71 -24.43
C LYS A 221 25.52 21.99 -23.10
N ALA A 222 26.68 22.65 -23.18
CA ALA A 222 27.52 22.86 -22.01
C ALA A 222 26.89 23.80 -20.97
N ASP A 223 26.21 24.85 -21.42
CA ASP A 223 25.48 25.82 -20.61
C ASP A 223 24.29 25.17 -19.88
N GLU A 224 23.48 24.38 -20.58
CA GLU A 224 22.36 23.63 -20.01
C GLU A 224 22.85 22.55 -19.01
N THR A 225 23.96 21.88 -19.31
CA THR A 225 24.59 20.91 -18.39
C THR A 225 25.06 21.59 -17.11
N GLN A 226 25.73 22.74 -17.22
CA GLN A 226 26.17 23.53 -16.07
C GLN A 226 24.99 24.04 -15.24
N PHE A 227 23.92 24.51 -15.89
CA PHE A 227 22.69 24.89 -15.21
C PHE A 227 22.10 23.72 -14.42
N TRP A 228 22.00 22.54 -15.03
CA TRP A 228 21.48 21.35 -14.35
C TRP A 228 22.34 20.91 -13.17
N GLN A 229 23.66 20.98 -13.32
CA GLN A 229 24.57 20.73 -12.20
C GLN A 229 24.29 21.70 -11.04
N GLY A 230 24.03 22.97 -11.32
CA GLY A 230 23.63 23.95 -10.31
C GLY A 230 22.32 23.60 -9.57
N VAL A 231 21.35 22.99 -10.27
CA VAL A 231 20.10 22.48 -9.67
C VAL A 231 20.41 21.30 -8.72
N LEU A 232 21.23 20.35 -9.17
CA LEU A 232 21.65 19.20 -8.36
C LEU A 232 22.44 19.65 -7.13
N ASP A 233 23.39 20.56 -7.29
CA ASP A 233 24.21 21.10 -6.19
C ASP A 233 23.35 21.81 -5.15
N THR A 234 22.35 22.58 -5.60
CA THR A 234 21.42 23.27 -4.70
C THR A 234 20.61 22.28 -3.88
N THR A 235 20.06 21.25 -4.53
CA THR A 235 19.29 20.20 -3.86
C THR A 235 20.16 19.40 -2.90
N HIS A 236 21.39 19.10 -3.30
CA HIS A 236 22.35 18.37 -2.48
C HIS A 236 22.76 19.19 -1.23
N ARG A 237 23.02 20.49 -1.37
CA ARG A 237 23.29 21.37 -0.21
C ARG A 237 22.15 21.39 0.79
N GLN A 238 20.90 21.38 0.32
CA GLN A 238 19.72 21.29 1.20
C GLN A 238 19.71 19.97 1.97
N PHE A 239 19.98 18.85 1.29
CA PHE A 239 20.05 17.53 1.94
C PHE A 239 21.18 17.49 2.99
N ILE A 240 22.38 17.94 2.65
CA ILE A 240 23.50 18.05 3.59
C ILE A 240 23.10 18.88 4.82
N ALA A 241 22.47 20.04 4.60
CA ALA A 241 22.04 20.92 5.69
C ALA A 241 21.07 20.21 6.64
N SER A 242 20.06 19.51 6.10
CA SER A 242 19.10 18.73 6.88
C SER A 242 19.76 17.61 7.68
N VAL A 243 20.68 16.85 7.07
CA VAL A 243 21.42 15.80 7.79
C VAL A 243 22.28 16.40 8.90
N LYS A 244 23.03 17.47 8.63
CA LYS A 244 23.84 18.14 9.66
C LYS A 244 22.98 18.68 10.80
N GLN A 245 21.83 19.26 10.49
CA GLN A 245 20.89 19.78 11.50
C GLN A 245 20.26 18.65 12.33
N GLY A 246 19.98 17.50 11.74
CA GLY A 246 19.41 16.34 12.41
C GLY A 246 20.40 15.60 13.31
N ARG A 247 21.60 15.32 12.77
CA ARG A 247 22.63 14.54 13.46
C ARG A 247 23.47 15.38 14.44
N GLY A 248 23.65 16.68 14.17
CA GLY A 248 24.45 17.58 15.00
C GLY A 248 25.87 17.05 15.23
N ASP A 249 26.38 17.22 16.45
CA ASP A 249 27.75 16.84 16.83
C ASP A 249 28.05 15.32 16.78
N ARG A 250 27.00 14.50 16.60
CA ARG A 250 27.16 13.04 16.45
C ARG A 250 27.84 12.71 15.12
N LEU A 251 27.54 13.48 14.07
CA LEU A 251 28.06 13.26 12.72
C LEU A 251 29.56 13.57 12.66
N LYS A 252 30.35 12.67 12.06
CA LYS A 252 31.81 12.82 11.93
C LYS A 252 32.24 13.43 10.59
N ASP A 253 31.50 14.43 10.12
CA ASP A 253 31.67 15.01 8.79
C ASP A 253 32.98 15.80 8.58
N LYS A 254 33.59 16.29 9.66
CA LYS A 254 34.90 16.97 9.59
C LYS A 254 36.04 16.03 9.20
N ASP A 255 36.00 14.81 9.71
CA ASP A 255 37.01 13.77 9.45
C ASP A 255 36.62 12.89 8.24
N HIS A 256 35.33 12.87 7.90
CA HIS A 256 34.74 12.05 6.83
C HIS A 256 33.91 12.90 5.84
N PRO A 257 34.54 13.73 4.99
CA PRO A 257 33.82 14.52 3.98
C PRO A 257 33.08 13.64 2.95
N GLU A 258 33.51 12.40 2.76
CA GLU A 258 32.90 11.41 1.87
C GLU A 258 31.49 11.00 2.29
N LEU A 259 31.03 11.33 3.50
CA LEU A 259 29.66 11.07 3.95
C LEU A 259 28.60 11.68 3.03
N PHE A 260 28.94 12.77 2.33
CA PHE A 260 28.05 13.48 1.40
C PHE A 260 28.37 13.18 -0.08
N SER A 261 29.05 12.08 -0.37
CA SER A 261 29.41 11.72 -1.76
C SER A 261 28.36 10.86 -2.47
N GLY A 262 27.31 10.43 -1.76
CA GLY A 262 26.36 9.41 -2.23
C GLY A 262 26.77 7.96 -1.95
N LEU A 263 27.86 7.72 -1.21
CA LEU A 263 28.23 6.38 -0.75
C LEU A 263 27.25 5.82 0.28
N ILE A 264 27.13 4.50 0.30
CA ILE A 264 26.38 3.73 1.30
C ILE A 264 27.31 3.15 2.36
N TRP A 265 26.77 2.96 3.56
CA TRP A 265 27.47 2.43 4.71
C TRP A 265 26.64 1.33 5.35
N THR A 266 27.30 0.29 5.88
CA THR A 266 26.58 -0.69 6.70
C THR A 266 26.18 -0.04 8.03
N GLY A 267 25.15 -0.57 8.70
CA GLY A 267 24.75 -0.08 10.01
C GLY A 267 25.90 -0.14 11.03
N GLU A 268 26.76 -1.15 10.95
CA GLU A 268 27.97 -1.24 11.78
C GLU A 268 28.95 -0.08 11.53
N GLN A 269 29.23 0.26 10.27
CA GLN A 269 30.07 1.42 9.93
C GLN A 269 29.40 2.74 10.33
N ALA A 270 28.10 2.82 10.13
CA ALA A 270 27.30 4.02 10.34
C ALA A 270 27.28 4.49 11.80
N VAL A 271 27.42 3.58 12.78
CA VAL A 271 27.56 3.95 14.20
C VAL A 271 28.82 4.79 14.42
N ALA A 272 29.97 4.34 13.91
CA ALA A 272 31.25 5.04 14.07
C ALA A 272 31.25 6.40 13.35
N LEU A 273 30.56 6.49 12.21
CA LEU A 273 30.41 7.71 11.41
C LEU A 273 29.38 8.69 11.98
N GLY A 274 28.58 8.26 12.97
CA GLY A 274 27.50 9.05 13.56
C GLY A 274 26.26 9.19 12.69
N LEU A 275 26.13 8.37 11.64
CA LEU A 275 24.95 8.30 10.79
C LEU A 275 23.78 7.64 11.52
N VAL A 276 24.05 6.68 12.40
CA VAL A 276 23.06 6.08 13.31
C VAL A 276 23.52 6.19 14.75
N ASP A 277 22.59 6.11 15.69
CA ASP A 277 22.85 6.23 17.13
C ASP A 277 23.11 4.86 17.79
N GLY A 278 22.67 3.77 17.15
CA GLY A 278 22.94 2.43 17.65
C GLY A 278 22.40 1.34 16.74
N LEU A 279 22.65 0.10 17.16
CA LEU A 279 22.16 -1.08 16.47
C LEU A 279 20.92 -1.62 17.17
N GLY A 280 19.85 -1.91 16.43
CA GLY A 280 18.61 -2.41 17.01
C GLY A 280 17.46 -2.52 16.02
N SER A 281 16.50 -3.38 16.37
CA SER A 281 15.24 -3.55 15.66
C SER A 281 14.12 -2.68 16.25
N ALA A 282 12.99 -2.59 15.56
CA ALA A 282 11.83 -1.84 16.05
C ALA A 282 11.34 -2.39 17.40
N SER A 283 11.37 -3.71 17.58
CA SER A 283 11.01 -4.35 18.85
C SER A 283 12.00 -4.03 19.97
N TYR A 284 13.29 -3.92 19.66
CA TYR A 284 14.30 -3.46 20.63
C TYR A 284 14.04 -2.01 21.06
N VAL A 285 13.81 -1.11 20.10
CA VAL A 285 13.52 0.30 20.39
C VAL A 285 12.25 0.44 21.23
N ALA A 286 11.16 -0.24 20.87
CA ALA A 286 9.92 -0.21 21.64
C ALA A 286 10.12 -0.71 23.08
N ARG A 287 10.75 -1.89 23.24
CA ARG A 287 10.93 -2.53 24.55
C ARG A 287 11.94 -1.83 25.45
N ASP A 288 13.12 -1.50 24.93
CA ASP A 288 14.28 -1.14 25.74
C ASP A 288 14.57 0.37 25.73
N VAL A 289 14.23 1.07 24.64
CA VAL A 289 14.46 2.52 24.49
C VAL A 289 13.23 3.31 24.94
N ILE A 290 12.07 3.03 24.33
CA ILE A 290 10.79 3.70 24.66
C ILE A 290 10.21 3.16 25.97
N LYS A 291 10.52 1.91 26.32
CA LYS A 291 9.96 1.18 27.48
C LYS A 291 8.46 0.96 27.38
N GLU A 292 7.97 0.86 26.15
CA GLU A 292 6.59 0.51 25.83
C GLU A 292 6.59 -0.52 24.70
N LYS A 293 6.44 -1.80 25.07
CA LYS A 293 6.60 -2.93 24.16
C LYS A 293 5.39 -3.15 23.25
N ASP A 294 4.23 -2.62 23.64
CA ASP A 294 2.99 -2.79 22.90
C ASP A 294 3.03 -1.87 21.68
N ILE A 295 3.17 -2.45 20.49
CA ILE A 295 3.26 -1.72 19.23
C ILE A 295 1.88 -1.65 18.58
N VAL A 296 1.46 -0.45 18.21
CA VAL A 296 0.24 -0.20 17.42
C VAL A 296 0.66 0.40 16.09
N GLU A 297 0.15 -0.15 15.00
CA GLU A 297 0.46 0.29 13.65
C GLU A 297 -0.42 1.48 13.22
N TYR A 298 0.23 2.54 12.72
CA TYR A 298 -0.40 3.77 12.23
C TYR A 298 -0.19 3.97 10.72
N THR A 299 0.52 3.04 10.06
CA THR A 299 0.76 3.05 8.62
C THR A 299 -0.56 3.25 7.88
N VAL A 300 -0.62 4.26 7.00
CA VAL A 300 -1.78 4.43 6.12
C VAL A 300 -1.70 3.38 5.02
N GLU A 301 -2.51 2.34 5.14
CA GLU A 301 -2.70 1.36 4.06
C GLU A 301 -3.78 1.83 3.09
N GLU A 302 -3.65 1.45 1.82
CA GLU A 302 -4.77 1.50 0.89
C GLU A 302 -5.90 0.59 1.38
N SER A 303 -7.14 1.05 1.20
CA SER A 303 -8.33 0.28 1.56
C SER A 303 -8.25 -1.15 1.02
N PRO A 304 -8.69 -2.18 1.78
CA PRO A 304 -8.74 -3.56 1.30
C PRO A 304 -9.44 -3.70 -0.07
N PHE A 305 -10.44 -2.85 -0.34
CA PHE A 305 -11.13 -2.80 -1.62
C PHE A 305 -10.26 -2.27 -2.76
N ASP A 306 -9.43 -1.25 -2.51
CA ASP A 306 -8.53 -0.68 -3.50
C ASP A 306 -7.41 -1.65 -3.86
N ARG A 307 -6.85 -2.34 -2.86
CA ARG A 307 -5.86 -3.42 -3.08
C ARG A 307 -6.44 -4.57 -3.89
N PHE A 308 -7.67 -4.99 -3.60
CA PHE A 308 -8.37 -6.01 -4.37
C PHE A 308 -8.63 -5.56 -5.82
N SER A 309 -9.15 -4.35 -5.99
CA SER A 309 -9.47 -3.78 -7.30
C SER A 309 -8.23 -3.61 -8.17
N LYS A 310 -7.11 -3.16 -7.60
CA LYS A 310 -5.81 -3.11 -8.29
C LYS A 310 -5.35 -4.51 -8.70
N LYS A 311 -5.31 -5.48 -7.77
CA LYS A 311 -4.88 -6.87 -8.09
C LYS A 311 -5.75 -7.53 -9.16
N LEU A 312 -7.07 -7.33 -9.09
CA LEU A 312 -7.98 -7.78 -10.14
C LEU A 312 -7.69 -7.06 -11.45
N GLY A 313 -7.58 -5.74 -11.44
CA GLY A 313 -7.27 -4.94 -12.61
C GLY A 313 -5.99 -5.38 -13.30
N THR A 314 -4.90 -5.60 -12.55
CA THR A 314 -3.61 -6.08 -13.08
C THR A 314 -3.75 -7.47 -13.67
N SER A 315 -4.39 -8.42 -12.97
CA SER A 315 -4.56 -9.79 -13.47
C SER A 315 -5.46 -9.88 -14.71
N ILE A 316 -6.48 -9.03 -14.81
CA ILE A 316 -7.35 -8.92 -15.98
C ILE A 316 -6.57 -8.28 -17.13
N ALA A 317 -5.83 -7.20 -16.88
CA ALA A 317 -5.00 -6.53 -17.87
C ALA A 317 -3.92 -7.46 -18.44
N GLU A 318 -3.24 -8.24 -17.60
CA GLU A 318 -2.27 -9.26 -18.03
C GLU A 318 -2.91 -10.34 -18.91
N ARG A 319 -4.11 -10.81 -18.56
CA ARG A 319 -4.84 -11.78 -19.38
C ARG A 319 -5.32 -11.19 -20.70
N ILE A 320 -5.77 -9.95 -20.72
CA ILE A 320 -6.14 -9.25 -21.95
C ILE A 320 -4.89 -9.02 -22.81
N ALA A 321 -3.76 -8.59 -22.23
CA ALA A 321 -2.51 -8.42 -22.95
C ALA A 321 -2.03 -9.74 -23.59
N MET A 322 -2.12 -10.85 -22.87
CA MET A 322 -1.85 -12.20 -23.39
C MET A 322 -2.80 -12.60 -24.53
N LEU A 323 -4.11 -12.31 -24.40
CA LEU A 323 -5.11 -12.63 -25.42
C LEU A 323 -4.99 -11.76 -26.68
N VAL A 324 -4.56 -10.51 -26.53
CA VAL A 324 -4.42 -9.53 -27.62
C VAL A 324 -3.02 -9.60 -28.26
N GLY A 325 -2.13 -10.49 -27.79
CA GLY A 325 -0.82 -10.73 -28.39
C GLY A 325 0.22 -9.64 -28.13
N PHE A 326 0.02 -8.79 -27.11
CA PHE A 326 1.02 -7.83 -26.68
C PHE A 326 2.08 -8.53 -25.82
N ASN A 327 3.07 -9.15 -26.46
CA ASN A 327 4.33 -9.53 -25.82
C ASN A 327 5.21 -8.27 -25.63
N GLY A 328 4.85 -7.42 -24.66
CA GLY A 328 5.79 -6.44 -24.10
C GLY A 328 6.81 -7.15 -23.20
N PRO A 329 8.06 -6.69 -23.12
CA PRO A 329 9.10 -7.38 -22.35
C PRO A 329 8.68 -7.47 -20.88
N SER A 330 8.62 -8.70 -20.36
CA SER A 330 8.48 -8.95 -18.93
C SER A 330 9.76 -8.49 -18.24
N LEU A 331 9.69 -7.36 -17.55
CA LEU A 331 10.73 -6.95 -16.62
C LEU A 331 10.67 -7.88 -15.41
N ARG A 332 11.73 -8.69 -15.25
CA ARG A 332 12.11 -9.31 -13.97
C ARG A 332 12.87 -8.31 -13.13
#